data_AF-A0A1V3JB82-F1
#
_entry.id   AF-A0A1V3JB82-F1
#
_cell.length_a   1.000
_cell.length_b   1.000
_cell.length_c   1.000
_cell.angle_alpha   90.00
_cell.angle_beta   90.00
_cell.angle_gamma   90.00
#
_symmetry.space_group_name_H-M   'P 1'
#
loop_
_entity.id
_entity.type
_entity.pdbx_description
1 polymer ?
#
loop_
_entity_poly.entity_id
_entity_poly.type
_entity_poly.pdbx_seq_one_letter_code
_entity_poly.pdbx_strand_id
1 'polypeptide(L)'
;MKTADFILRVRFDYNDVDADRIEDPLILDYLNEAMAEMFKLNPSRFIKTVVAKLDDSDLQQPCCCDLLYSVDAITDAHGNFIAELKEVDDAAQTAFGKRNCSNRKTDARSYSKVANTDNQFTVKPPVSPNETVYARMTCAVKPTQIKAGDELDEIVTENYAALVDYVLYRLFGAETESMSSQQKSALHYKQFVNGVMMAEKVRRSFQRNNIRGVMNER
;
A
#
# COMPACT_ATOMS: atom_id res chain seq x y z
N MET A 1 -3.76 5.98 20.05
CA MET A 1 -3.42 4.79 20.87
C MET A 1 -1.90 4.69 20.89
N LYS A 2 -1.28 4.36 22.01
CA LYS A 2 0.19 4.26 22.09
C LYS A 2 0.66 2.83 21.88
N THR A 3 1.92 2.66 21.51
CA THR A 3 2.53 1.32 21.38
C THR A 3 2.45 0.52 22.69
N ALA A 4 2.55 1.18 23.84
CA ALA A 4 2.42 0.56 25.15
C ALA A 4 1.05 -0.12 25.35
N ASP A 5 -0.03 0.46 24.83
CA ASP A 5 -1.38 -0.11 24.92
C ASP A 5 -1.50 -1.39 24.08
N PHE A 6 -0.85 -1.40 22.91
CA PHE A 6 -0.79 -2.58 22.05
C PHE A 6 0.01 -3.71 22.71
N ILE A 7 1.19 -3.39 23.25
CA ILE A 7 2.04 -4.36 23.97
C ILE A 7 1.27 -4.96 25.15
N LEU A 8 0.65 -4.12 25.97
CA LEU A 8 -0.13 -4.56 27.12
C LEU A 8 -1.23 -5.54 26.71
N ARG A 9 -1.93 -5.27 25.61
CA ARG A 9 -2.95 -6.19 25.08
C ARG A 9 -2.36 -7.54 24.67
N VAL A 10 -1.25 -7.55 23.94
CA VAL A 10 -0.57 -8.80 23.56
C VAL A 10 -0.15 -9.58 24.80
N ARG A 11 0.36 -8.90 25.84
CA ARG A 11 0.74 -9.52 27.11
C ARG A 11 -0.43 -10.19 27.82
N PHE A 12 -1.59 -9.53 27.86
CA PHE A 12 -2.81 -10.13 28.40
C PHE A 12 -3.23 -11.37 27.62
N ASP A 13 -3.28 -11.30 26.29
CA ASP A 13 -3.74 -12.41 25.45
C ASP A 13 -2.74 -13.58 25.43
N TYR A 14 -1.44 -13.31 25.58
CA TYR A 14 -0.40 -14.32 25.72
C TYR A 14 -0.25 -14.86 27.15
N ASN A 15 -0.86 -14.21 28.15
CA ASN A 15 -0.73 -14.51 29.57
C ASN A 15 0.71 -14.33 30.12
N ASP A 16 1.35 -13.21 29.77
CA ASP A 16 2.66 -12.73 30.27
C ASP A 16 2.54 -11.27 30.74
N VAL A 17 1.59 -11.02 31.66
CA VAL A 17 1.25 -9.67 32.15
C VAL A 17 2.39 -9.05 32.95
N ASP A 18 3.13 -9.88 33.71
CA ASP A 18 4.23 -9.44 34.56
C ASP A 18 5.55 -9.22 33.79
N ALA A 19 5.56 -9.51 32.49
CA ALA A 19 6.72 -9.37 31.60
C ALA A 19 7.94 -10.22 31.97
N ASP A 20 7.69 -11.42 32.48
CA ASP A 20 8.73 -12.34 32.93
C ASP A 20 9.30 -13.18 31.79
N ARG A 21 8.54 -13.38 30.70
CA ARG A 21 8.91 -14.33 29.63
C ARG A 21 9.35 -13.67 28.34
N ILE A 22 8.67 -12.60 27.94
CA ILE A 22 8.89 -11.94 26.65
C ILE A 22 9.29 -10.50 26.90
N GLU A 23 10.30 -10.03 26.17
CA GLU A 23 10.70 -8.62 26.20
C GLU A 23 9.80 -7.78 25.26
N ASP A 24 9.44 -6.56 25.69
CA ASP A 24 8.66 -5.61 24.89
C ASP A 24 9.22 -5.36 23.47
N PRO A 25 10.55 -5.24 23.25
CA PRO A 25 11.11 -5.05 21.92
C PRO A 25 10.75 -6.18 20.94
N LEU A 26 10.68 -7.43 21.41
CA LEU A 26 10.33 -8.57 20.56
C LEU A 26 8.88 -8.48 20.07
N ILE A 27 7.97 -8.00 20.92
CA ILE A 27 6.57 -7.75 20.56
C ILE A 27 6.49 -6.68 19.46
N LEU A 28 7.29 -5.62 19.56
CA LEU A 28 7.36 -4.56 18.55
C LEU A 28 7.97 -5.05 17.23
N ASP A 29 8.99 -5.91 17.28
CA ASP A 29 9.55 -6.51 16.07
C ASP A 29 8.51 -7.35 15.34
N TYR A 30 7.75 -8.18 16.05
CA TYR A 30 6.64 -8.94 15.45
C TYR A 30 5.50 -8.06 14.95
N LEU A 31 5.22 -6.92 15.59
CA LEU A 31 4.26 -5.94 15.08
C LEU A 31 4.74 -5.33 13.75
N ASN A 32 6.03 -4.98 13.65
CA ASN A 32 6.61 -4.47 12.41
C ASN A 32 6.60 -5.51 11.29
N GLU A 33 6.86 -6.77 11.62
CA GLU A 33 6.70 -7.89 10.69
C GLU A 33 5.24 -8.07 10.26
N ALA A 34 4.28 -7.96 11.18
CA ALA A 34 2.84 -8.03 10.88
C ALA A 34 2.42 -6.96 9.87
N MET A 35 2.91 -5.72 10.05
CA MET A 35 2.66 -4.61 9.14
C MET A 35 3.24 -4.87 7.75
N ALA A 36 4.46 -5.40 7.68
CA ALA A 36 5.08 -5.77 6.41
C ALA A 36 4.33 -6.93 5.71
N GLU A 37 3.86 -7.92 6.46
CA GLU A 37 3.10 -9.04 5.90
C GLU A 37 1.71 -8.59 5.42
N MET A 38 1.05 -7.72 6.18
CA MET A 38 -0.20 -7.10 5.76
C MET A 38 -0.04 -6.30 4.47
N PHE A 39 1.07 -5.58 4.29
CA PHE A 39 1.37 -4.88 3.03
C PHE A 39 1.51 -5.84 1.85
N LYS A 40 2.17 -6.99 2.01
CA LYS A 40 2.28 -8.00 0.95
C LYS A 40 0.94 -8.61 0.59
N LEU A 41 0.13 -8.95 1.60
CA LEU A 41 -1.17 -9.60 1.40
C LEU A 41 -2.21 -8.65 0.82
N ASN A 42 -2.20 -7.39 1.25
CA ASN A 42 -3.18 -6.40 0.84
C ASN A 42 -2.56 -4.98 0.77
N PRO A 43 -1.79 -4.69 -0.30
CA PRO A 43 -1.15 -3.39 -0.47
C PRO A 43 -2.16 -2.25 -0.65
N SER A 44 -3.40 -2.56 -1.07
CA SER A 44 -4.45 -1.56 -1.29
C SER A 44 -4.86 -0.77 -0.03
N ARG A 45 -4.54 -1.30 1.16
CA ARG A 45 -4.76 -0.61 2.45
C ARG A 45 -3.73 0.49 2.73
N PHE A 46 -2.63 0.48 2.01
CA PHE A 46 -1.52 1.42 2.20
C PHE A 46 -1.44 2.45 1.07
N ILE A 47 -2.55 2.63 0.35
CA ILE A 47 -2.63 3.61 -0.73
C ILE A 47 -2.52 5.01 -0.14
N LYS A 48 -1.54 5.75 -0.62
CA LYS A 48 -1.30 7.16 -0.35
C LYS A 48 -1.09 7.89 -1.66
N THR A 49 -1.50 9.14 -1.68
CA THR A 49 -1.15 10.06 -2.75
C THR A 49 0.22 10.64 -2.46
N VAL A 50 1.15 10.45 -3.40
CA VAL A 50 2.53 10.93 -3.31
C VAL A 50 2.74 11.99 -4.38
N VAL A 51 3.46 13.07 -4.05
CA VAL A 51 3.91 14.07 -5.02
C VAL A 51 5.42 13.94 -5.12
N ALA A 52 5.93 13.65 -6.31
CA ALA A 52 7.35 13.49 -6.55
C ALA A 52 7.81 14.38 -7.71
N LYS A 53 9.02 14.93 -7.58
CA LYS A 53 9.71 15.58 -8.70
C LYS A 53 10.11 14.50 -9.70
N LEU A 54 9.89 14.77 -10.98
CA LEU A 54 10.35 13.92 -12.07
C LEU A 54 11.82 14.19 -12.39
N ASP A 55 12.53 13.14 -12.77
CA ASP A 55 13.92 13.20 -13.23
C ASP A 55 13.99 13.64 -14.70
N ASP A 56 15.15 14.14 -15.11
CA ASP A 56 15.44 14.58 -16.48
C ASP A 56 15.61 13.39 -17.44
N SER A 57 14.52 12.67 -17.66
CA SER A 57 14.47 11.39 -18.36
C SER A 57 13.06 11.09 -18.88
N ASP A 58 12.93 10.10 -19.76
CA ASP A 58 11.65 9.51 -20.12
C ASP A 58 11.21 8.46 -19.08
N LEU A 59 12.13 7.63 -18.60
CA LEU A 59 11.92 6.66 -17.54
C LEU A 59 12.00 7.32 -16.16
N GLN A 60 10.97 7.10 -15.35
CA GLN A 60 10.78 7.69 -14.04
C GLN A 60 10.66 6.60 -12.98
N GLN A 61 11.35 6.78 -11.85
CA GLN A 61 11.25 5.92 -10.67
C GLN A 61 11.16 6.77 -9.39
N PRO A 62 9.95 7.06 -8.91
CA PRO A 62 9.76 7.87 -7.72
C PRO A 62 10.32 7.21 -6.46
N CYS A 63 11.08 7.96 -5.68
CA CYS A 63 11.73 7.51 -4.42
C CYS A 63 10.80 6.87 -3.40
N CYS A 64 9.54 7.28 -3.44
CA CYS A 64 8.67 7.29 -2.29
C CYS A 64 7.38 6.49 -2.55
N CYS A 65 7.49 5.55 -3.49
CA CYS A 65 6.43 4.69 -3.99
C CYS A 65 6.98 3.27 -4.12
N ASP A 66 6.48 2.34 -3.30
CA ASP A 66 6.84 0.93 -3.40
C ASP A 66 6.05 0.25 -4.52
N LEU A 67 4.75 0.54 -4.63
CA LEU A 67 3.87 0.02 -5.68
C LEU A 67 3.07 1.16 -6.32
N LEU A 68 3.25 1.38 -7.63
CA LEU A 68 2.59 2.41 -8.41
C LEU A 68 1.27 1.90 -9.00
N TYR A 69 0.15 2.53 -8.63
CA TYR A 69 -1.15 2.22 -9.23
C TYR A 69 -1.46 3.14 -10.41
N SER A 70 -1.29 4.45 -10.24
CA SER A 70 -1.57 5.45 -11.27
C SER A 70 -0.72 6.70 -11.07
N VAL A 71 -0.49 7.41 -12.17
CA VAL A 71 -0.01 8.79 -12.15
C VAL A 71 -1.22 9.66 -12.50
N ASP A 72 -1.66 10.46 -11.53
CA ASP A 72 -2.98 11.09 -11.59
C ASP A 72 -2.92 12.44 -12.32
N ALA A 73 -1.86 13.22 -12.06
CA ALA A 73 -1.74 14.57 -12.59
C ALA A 73 -0.30 15.08 -12.55
N ILE A 74 -0.01 16.07 -13.38
CA ILE A 74 1.11 16.97 -13.19
C ILE A 74 0.71 18.03 -12.18
N THR A 75 1.58 18.27 -11.21
CA THR A 75 1.36 19.25 -10.15
C THR A 75 2.54 20.20 -10.03
N ASP A 76 2.37 21.23 -9.19
CA ASP A 76 3.48 21.97 -8.63
C ASP A 76 4.11 21.21 -7.45
N ALA A 77 5.13 21.82 -6.82
CA ALA A 77 5.81 21.27 -5.65
C ALA A 77 4.88 21.08 -4.43
N HIS A 78 3.73 21.75 -4.41
CA HIS A 78 2.75 21.70 -3.33
C HIS A 78 1.58 20.74 -3.63
N GLY A 79 1.60 20.06 -4.79
CA GLY A 79 0.54 19.14 -5.19
C GLY A 79 -0.68 19.83 -5.80
N ASN A 80 -0.59 21.13 -6.11
CA ASN A 80 -1.65 21.83 -6.83
C ASN A 80 -1.72 21.33 -8.27
N PHE A 81 -2.93 21.07 -8.74
CA PHE A 81 -3.17 20.53 -10.07
C PHE A 81 -2.77 21.55 -11.15
N ILE A 82 -1.88 21.15 -12.05
CA ILE A 82 -1.51 21.94 -13.24
C ILE A 82 -2.20 21.35 -14.48
N ALA A 83 -2.04 20.05 -14.69
CA ALA A 83 -2.57 19.37 -15.87
C ALA A 83 -2.84 17.89 -15.60
N GLU A 84 -3.80 17.33 -16.33
CA GLU A 84 -4.06 15.90 -16.32
C GLU A 84 -2.95 15.15 -17.08
N LEU A 85 -2.48 14.03 -16.52
CA LEU A 85 -1.55 13.14 -17.18
C LEU A 85 -2.32 11.93 -17.70
N LYS A 86 -2.34 11.73 -19.02
CA LYS A 86 -3.13 10.65 -19.62
C LYS A 86 -2.36 9.34 -19.60
N GLU A 87 -2.96 8.29 -19.04
CA GLU A 87 -2.45 6.92 -19.21
C GLU A 87 -2.66 6.50 -20.66
N VAL A 88 -1.60 6.02 -21.31
CA VAL A 88 -1.65 5.58 -22.70
C VAL A 88 -1.08 4.17 -22.78
N ASP A 89 -1.81 3.28 -23.44
CA ASP A 89 -1.29 1.99 -23.86
C ASP A 89 -0.48 2.19 -25.15
N ASP A 90 0.83 1.97 -25.06
CA ASP A 90 1.77 2.11 -26.18
C ASP A 90 1.38 1.22 -27.38
N ALA A 91 0.76 0.05 -27.13
CA ALA A 91 0.29 -0.84 -28.19
C ALA A 91 -0.92 -0.24 -28.91
N ALA A 92 -1.86 0.36 -28.18
CA ALA A 92 -3.02 1.05 -28.74
C ALA A 92 -2.59 2.30 -29.52
N GLN A 93 -1.67 3.10 -28.99
CA GLN A 93 -1.17 4.30 -29.65
C GLN A 93 -0.50 3.97 -31.01
N THR A 94 0.28 2.88 -31.05
CA THR A 94 0.90 2.40 -32.29
C THR A 94 -0.15 1.93 -33.31
N ALA A 95 -1.24 1.32 -32.85
CA ALA A 95 -2.33 0.88 -33.72
C ALA A 95 -3.16 2.04 -34.32
N PHE A 96 -3.37 3.12 -33.56
CA PHE A 96 -4.06 4.33 -34.01
C PHE A 96 -3.17 5.31 -34.79
N GLY A 97 -1.84 5.18 -34.70
CA GLY A 97 -0.86 5.97 -35.47
C GLY A 97 -0.82 5.66 -36.98
N LYS A 98 -1.76 4.89 -37.52
CA LYS A 98 -1.86 4.62 -38.97
C LYS A 98 -2.27 5.89 -39.71
N ARG A 99 -1.39 6.37 -40.60
CA ARG A 99 -1.42 7.35 -41.73
C ARG A 99 -2.57 8.36 -41.94
N ASN A 100 -3.78 8.20 -41.38
CA ASN A 100 -4.97 9.00 -41.68
C ASN A 100 -5.47 9.87 -40.52
N CYS A 101 -4.87 9.79 -39.33
CA CYS A 101 -5.20 10.72 -38.24
C CYS A 101 -4.29 11.94 -38.30
N SER A 102 -4.88 13.13 -38.41
CA SER A 102 -4.15 14.39 -38.34
C SER A 102 -3.52 14.52 -36.95
N ASN A 103 -2.19 14.66 -36.90
CA ASN A 103 -1.44 14.90 -35.67
C ASN A 103 -1.91 16.22 -35.04
N ARG A 104 -2.95 16.17 -34.20
CA ARG A 104 -3.24 17.26 -33.27
C ARG A 104 -2.09 17.25 -32.26
N LYS A 105 -1.26 18.29 -32.30
CA LYS A 105 -0.32 18.61 -31.23
C LYS A 105 -1.14 18.97 -30.01
N THR A 106 -1.52 17.98 -29.21
CA THR A 106 -1.92 18.23 -27.84
C THR A 106 -0.64 18.22 -27.02
N ASP A 107 -0.31 19.34 -26.37
CA ASP A 107 0.76 19.45 -25.36
C ASP A 107 0.47 18.61 -24.09
N ALA A 108 -0.44 17.64 -24.20
CA ALA A 108 -0.81 16.74 -23.13
C ALA A 108 0.29 15.70 -22.99
N ARG A 109 1.05 15.81 -21.90
CA ARG A 109 1.96 14.75 -21.48
C ARG A 109 1.15 13.49 -21.17
N SER A 110 1.65 12.36 -21.63
CA SER A 110 1.11 11.04 -21.36
C SER A 110 2.11 10.22 -20.57
N TYR A 111 1.61 9.22 -19.84
CA TYR A 111 2.45 8.23 -19.20
C TYR A 111 2.04 6.81 -19.54
N SER A 112 3.00 5.89 -19.43
CA SER A 112 2.79 4.45 -19.59
C SER A 112 3.57 3.73 -18.50
N LYS A 113 2.90 2.83 -17.77
CA LYS A 113 3.55 2.02 -16.73
C LYS A 113 4.46 0.98 -17.39
N VAL A 114 5.66 0.81 -16.85
CA VAL A 114 6.58 -0.21 -17.36
C VAL A 114 6.10 -1.58 -16.89
N ALA A 115 5.80 -2.47 -17.84
CA ALA A 115 5.33 -3.81 -17.54
C ALA A 115 6.36 -4.58 -16.69
N ASN A 116 5.88 -5.37 -15.72
CA ASN A 116 6.70 -6.17 -14.80
C ASN A 116 7.63 -5.36 -13.88
N THR A 117 7.30 -4.09 -13.62
CA THR A 117 7.96 -3.27 -12.60
C THR A 117 6.95 -2.76 -11.60
N ASP A 118 7.39 -2.58 -10.36
CA ASP A 118 6.50 -2.21 -9.26
C ASP A 118 6.25 -0.71 -9.19
N ASN A 119 7.22 0.12 -9.58
CA ASN A 119 7.14 1.56 -9.41
C ASN A 119 7.69 2.39 -10.59
N GLN A 120 7.94 1.79 -11.75
CA GLN A 120 8.48 2.53 -12.89
C GLN A 120 7.39 2.92 -13.90
N PHE A 121 7.53 4.11 -14.46
CA PHE A 121 6.69 4.59 -15.54
C PHE A 121 7.50 5.43 -16.51
N THR A 122 7.02 5.52 -17.74
CA THR A 122 7.59 6.37 -18.79
C THR A 122 6.70 7.59 -18.99
N VAL A 123 7.31 8.73 -19.30
CA VAL A 123 6.61 9.99 -19.60
C VAL A 123 6.95 10.43 -21.02
N LYS A 124 5.92 10.77 -21.79
CA LYS A 124 6.03 11.27 -23.16
C LYS A 124 5.28 12.61 -23.32
N PRO A 125 5.90 13.65 -23.88
CA PRO A 125 7.34 13.77 -24.17
C PRO A 125 8.21 13.69 -22.89
N PRO A 126 9.51 13.33 -23.02
CA PRO A 126 10.44 13.26 -21.88
C PRO A 126 10.53 14.60 -21.12
N VAL A 127 10.95 14.53 -19.85
CA VAL A 127 11.22 15.75 -19.07
C VAL A 127 12.55 16.34 -19.53
N SER A 128 12.55 17.63 -19.89
CA SER A 128 13.76 18.30 -20.36
C SER A 128 14.65 18.73 -19.19
N PRO A 129 15.99 18.77 -19.33
CA PRO A 129 16.91 19.10 -18.22
C PRO A 129 16.72 20.48 -17.55
N ASN A 130 15.98 21.38 -18.19
CA ASN A 130 15.69 22.73 -17.66
C ASN A 130 14.24 22.86 -17.19
N GLU A 131 13.49 21.77 -17.13
CA GLU A 131 12.08 21.75 -16.78
C GLU A 131 11.88 21.05 -15.44
N THR A 132 11.28 21.76 -14.46
CA THR A 132 10.93 21.14 -13.18
C THR A 132 9.46 20.74 -13.22
N VAL A 133 9.20 19.43 -13.30
CA VAL A 133 7.86 18.87 -13.31
C VAL A 133 7.65 18.04 -12.05
N TYR A 134 6.52 18.21 -11.37
CA TYR A 134 6.09 17.31 -10.32
C TYR A 134 4.92 16.49 -10.82
N ALA A 135 4.84 15.23 -10.38
CA ALA A 135 3.72 14.36 -10.64
C ALA A 135 3.09 13.92 -9.32
N ARG A 136 1.77 13.99 -9.27
CA ARG A 136 0.96 13.36 -8.24
C ARG A 136 0.59 11.97 -8.68
N MET A 137 0.90 11.00 -7.84
CA MET A 137 0.73 9.58 -8.09
C MET A 137 0.00 8.91 -6.94
N THR A 138 -0.78 7.90 -7.27
CA THR A 138 -1.42 7.02 -6.30
C THR A 138 -0.56 5.77 -6.18
N CYS A 139 0.00 5.59 -4.98
CA CYS A 139 0.95 4.52 -4.68
C CYS A 139 0.57 3.79 -3.40
N ALA A 140 0.86 2.50 -3.29
CA ALA A 140 0.97 1.88 -1.98
C ALA A 140 2.39 2.07 -1.44
N VAL A 141 2.49 2.56 -0.21
CA VAL A 141 3.76 2.85 0.47
C VAL A 141 3.89 1.93 1.66
N LYS A 142 5.04 1.24 1.75
CA LYS A 142 5.33 0.33 2.85
C LYS A 142 5.32 1.13 4.16
N PRO A 143 4.67 0.62 5.22
CA PRO A 143 4.65 1.31 6.50
C PRO A 143 6.06 1.45 7.07
N THR A 144 6.31 2.58 7.72
CA THR A 144 7.55 2.85 8.45
C THR A 144 7.62 1.98 9.71
N GLN A 145 8.84 1.73 10.19
CA GLN A 145 9.05 0.96 11.42
C GLN A 145 8.49 1.71 12.63
N ILE A 146 7.61 1.03 13.38
CA ILE A 146 7.03 1.47 14.64
C ILE A 146 8.06 1.25 15.75
N LYS A 147 8.33 2.29 16.54
CA LYS A 147 9.29 2.28 17.65
C LYS A 147 8.58 2.34 18.99
N ALA A 148 9.29 1.98 20.05
CA ALA A 148 8.76 2.10 21.41
C ALA A 148 8.44 3.55 21.75
N GLY A 149 7.22 3.79 22.22
CA GLY A 149 6.74 5.11 22.63
C GLY A 149 6.01 5.89 21.53
N ASP A 150 5.98 5.37 20.30
CA ASP A 150 5.27 6.00 19.19
C ASP A 150 3.74 6.01 19.43
N GLU A 151 3.07 6.99 18.84
CA GLU A 151 1.63 6.92 18.63
C GLU A 151 1.35 6.02 17.42
N LEU A 152 0.38 5.12 17.57
CA LEU A 152 0.01 4.20 16.51
C LEU A 152 -0.85 4.92 15.47
N ASP A 153 -0.39 4.86 14.23
CA ASP A 153 -1.11 5.36 13.06
C ASP A 153 -2.51 4.75 12.91
N GLU A 154 -3.39 5.45 12.19
CA GLU A 154 -4.77 5.02 11.91
C GLU A 154 -4.82 3.60 11.33
N ILE A 155 -3.94 3.28 10.37
CA ILE A 155 -3.85 1.95 9.75
C ILE A 155 -3.63 0.85 10.80
N VAL A 156 -2.79 1.10 11.82
CA VAL A 156 -2.54 0.15 12.90
C VAL A 156 -3.80 0.00 13.75
N THR A 157 -4.45 1.11 14.09
CA THR A 157 -5.66 1.08 14.93
C THR A 157 -6.86 0.42 14.25
N GLU A 158 -7.04 0.61 12.93
CA GLU A 158 -8.10 -0.03 12.16
C GLU A 158 -7.91 -1.54 12.02
N ASN A 159 -6.65 -1.99 11.96
CA ASN A 159 -6.29 -3.40 11.79
C ASN A 159 -5.82 -4.03 13.10
N TYR A 160 -6.10 -3.38 14.23
CA TYR A 160 -5.56 -3.71 15.55
C TYR A 160 -5.70 -5.19 15.90
N ALA A 161 -6.90 -5.75 15.75
CA ALA A 161 -7.16 -7.16 16.08
C ALA A 161 -6.33 -8.12 15.22
N ALA A 162 -6.24 -7.87 13.91
CA ALA A 162 -5.45 -8.70 13.02
C ALA A 162 -3.95 -8.62 13.35
N LEU A 163 -3.45 -7.43 13.68
CA LEU A 163 -2.06 -7.25 14.06
C LEU A 163 -1.72 -7.95 15.38
N VAL A 164 -2.62 -7.90 16.37
CA VAL A 164 -2.49 -8.69 17.61
C VAL A 164 -2.43 -10.19 17.29
N ASP A 165 -3.33 -10.69 16.43
CA ASP A 165 -3.31 -12.10 16.02
C ASP A 165 -1.99 -12.49 15.35
N TYR A 166 -1.40 -11.66 14.49
CA TYR A 166 -0.10 -11.97 13.91
C TYR A 166 1.01 -12.09 14.95
N VAL A 167 1.03 -11.15 15.91
CA VAL A 167 2.04 -11.18 16.98
C VAL A 167 1.88 -12.42 17.85
N LEU A 168 0.65 -12.76 18.25
CA LEU A 168 0.36 -14.00 19.00
C LEU A 168 0.73 -15.26 18.22
N TYR A 169 0.50 -15.27 16.90
CA TYR A 169 0.97 -16.34 16.03
C TYR A 169 2.48 -16.57 16.17
N ARG A 170 3.29 -15.50 16.12
CA ARG A 170 4.75 -15.59 16.24
C ARG A 170 5.19 -16.01 17.63
N LEU A 171 4.58 -15.45 18.67
CA LEU A 171 4.88 -15.80 20.05
C LEU A 171 4.57 -17.27 20.36
N PHE A 172 3.36 -17.74 20.07
CA PHE A 172 3.01 -19.15 20.27
C PHE A 172 3.77 -20.09 19.31
N GLY A 173 4.18 -19.60 18.14
CA GLY A 173 4.97 -20.36 17.18
C GLY A 173 6.43 -20.57 17.61
N ALA A 174 6.97 -19.70 18.46
CA ALA A 174 8.29 -19.87 19.05
C ALA A 174 8.34 -21.02 20.07
N GLU A 175 7.21 -21.35 20.71
CA GLU A 175 7.08 -22.47 21.64
C GLU A 175 6.87 -23.80 20.89
N THR A 176 7.95 -24.38 20.37
CA THR A 176 7.89 -25.60 19.55
C THR A 176 7.57 -26.87 20.34
N GLU A 177 7.81 -26.89 21.65
CA GLU A 177 7.65 -28.08 22.50
C GLU A 177 6.20 -28.33 22.96
N SER A 178 5.33 -27.32 22.84
CA SER A 178 3.93 -27.40 23.26
C SER A 178 3.01 -27.57 22.06
N MET A 179 2.36 -28.74 21.97
CA MET A 179 1.34 -28.99 20.95
C MET A 179 0.16 -28.01 21.05
N SER A 180 -0.17 -27.58 22.28
CA SER A 180 -1.23 -26.58 22.48
C SER A 180 -0.83 -25.19 21.96
N SER A 181 0.43 -24.79 22.11
CA SER A 181 0.97 -23.53 21.57
C SER A 181 1.00 -23.57 20.05
N GLN A 182 1.40 -24.69 19.44
CA GLN A 182 1.35 -24.87 17.98
C GLN A 182 -0.09 -24.72 17.43
N GLN A 183 -1.09 -25.29 18.10
CA GLN A 183 -2.50 -25.15 17.70
C GLN A 183 -2.99 -23.70 17.81
N LYS A 184 -2.64 -22.99 18.90
CA LYS A 184 -2.96 -21.56 19.08
C LYS A 184 -2.30 -20.71 18.00
N SER A 185 -1.02 -20.96 17.72
CA SER A 185 -0.26 -20.26 16.67
C SER A 185 -0.96 -20.38 15.31
N ALA A 186 -1.34 -21.60 14.90
CA ALA A 186 -2.06 -21.81 13.65
C ALA A 186 -3.43 -21.13 13.60
N LEU A 187 -4.15 -21.09 14.73
CA LEU A 187 -5.44 -20.40 14.84
C LEU A 187 -5.30 -18.90 14.64
N HIS A 188 -4.35 -18.26 15.34
CA HIS A 188 -4.11 -16.83 15.23
C HIS A 188 -3.64 -16.43 13.83
N TYR A 189 -2.77 -17.22 13.19
CA TYR A 189 -2.37 -16.95 11.81
C TYR A 189 -3.57 -16.99 10.85
N LYS A 190 -4.48 -17.95 11.03
CA LYS A 190 -5.73 -18.02 10.25
C LYS A 190 -6.62 -16.80 10.50
N GLN A 191 -6.72 -16.33 11.75
CA GLN A 191 -7.50 -15.13 12.09
C GLN A 191 -6.90 -13.87 11.47
N PHE A 192 -5.57 -13.70 11.53
CA PHE A 192 -4.86 -12.61 10.84
C PHE A 192 -5.18 -12.58 9.34
N VAL A 193 -4.95 -13.70 8.63
CA VAL A 193 -5.21 -13.77 7.19
C VAL A 193 -6.67 -13.46 6.86
N ASN A 194 -7.61 -14.01 7.64
CA ASN A 194 -9.03 -13.72 7.46
C ASN A 194 -9.35 -12.24 7.67
N GLY A 195 -8.81 -11.61 8.71
CA GLY A 195 -9.02 -10.19 9.01
C GLY A 195 -8.49 -9.28 7.91
N VAL A 196 -7.28 -9.56 7.39
CA VAL A 196 -6.66 -8.78 6.31
C VAL A 196 -7.44 -8.91 4.99
N MET A 197 -7.90 -10.12 4.67
CA MET A 197 -8.54 -10.44 3.38
C MET A 197 -10.05 -10.19 3.34
N MET A 198 -10.77 -10.32 4.46
CA MET A 198 -12.24 -10.11 4.50
C MET A 198 -12.62 -8.68 4.17
N ALA A 199 -11.86 -7.71 4.69
CA ALA A 199 -12.11 -6.30 4.43
C ALA A 199 -12.01 -5.97 2.94
N GLU A 200 -11.13 -6.64 2.20
CA GLU A 200 -11.01 -6.47 0.76
C GLU A 200 -12.21 -7.05 0.00
N LYS A 201 -12.66 -8.25 0.38
CA LYS A 201 -13.85 -8.89 -0.22
C LYS A 201 -15.11 -8.07 -0.01
N VAL A 202 -15.29 -7.51 1.18
CA VAL A 202 -16.42 -6.63 1.51
C VAL A 202 -16.34 -5.32 0.71
N ARG A 203 -15.16 -4.68 0.64
CA ARG A 203 -14.99 -3.45 -0.16
C ARG A 203 -15.26 -3.68 -1.66
N ARG A 204 -14.73 -4.77 -2.23
CA ARG A 204 -14.97 -5.14 -3.63
C ARG A 204 -16.45 -5.45 -3.90
N SER A 205 -17.16 -6.08 -2.96
CA SER A 205 -18.59 -6.37 -3.13
C SER A 205 -19.45 -5.10 -3.08
N PHE A 206 -19.14 -4.14 -2.20
CA PHE A 206 -19.81 -2.84 -2.18
C PHE A 206 -19.58 -2.04 -3.47
N GLN A 207 -18.33 -1.98 -3.97
CA GLN A 207 -18.04 -1.32 -5.25
C GLN A 207 -18.78 -1.98 -6.42
N ARG A 208 -18.85 -3.31 -6.46
CA ARG A 208 -19.57 -4.05 -7.50
C ARG A 208 -21.09 -3.85 -7.44
N ASN A 209 -21.65 -3.73 -6.23
CA ASN A 209 -23.09 -3.48 -6.05
C ASN A 209 -23.48 -2.03 -6.38
N ASN A 210 -22.62 -1.05 -6.10
CA ASN A 210 -22.85 0.33 -6.52
C ASN A 210 -22.89 0.48 -8.04
N ILE A 211 -22.01 -0.22 -8.77
CA ILE A 211 -22.01 -0.21 -10.24
C ILE A 211 -23.29 -0.85 -10.81
N ARG A 212 -23.83 -1.89 -10.16
CA ARG A 212 -25.09 -2.53 -10.57
C ARG A 212 -26.33 -1.68 -10.24
N GLY A 213 -26.31 -0.93 -9.15
CA GLY A 213 -27.39 0.00 -8.80
C GLY A 213 -27.57 1.11 -9.85
N VAL A 214 -26.45 1.69 -10.31
CA VAL A 214 -26.47 2.75 -11.33
C VAL A 214 -26.89 2.25 -12.72
N MET A 215 -26.67 0.96 -13.03
CA MET A 215 -27.13 0.36 -14.30
C MET A 215 -28.61 -0.02 -14.32
N ASN A 216 -29.29 -0.12 -13.17
CA ASN A 216 -30.71 -0.46 -13.08
C ASN A 216 -31.63 0.78 -12.99
N GLU A 217 -31.08 2.00 -12.99
CA GLU A 217 -31.84 3.26 -12.99
C GLU A 217 -31.78 4.00 -14.34
N ARG A 218 -31.47 3.30 -15.44
CA ARG A 218 -31.55 3.84 -16.81
C ARG A 218 -32.51 3.07 -17.69
#